data_AF-V7BSW4-F1
#
_entry.id   AF-V7BSW4-F1
#
_cell.length_a   1.000
_cell.length_b   1.000
_cell.length_c   1.000
_cell.angle_alpha   90.00
_cell.angle_beta   90.00
_cell.angle_gamma   90.00
#
_symmetry.space_group_name_H-M   'P 1'
#
loop_
_entity.id
_entity.type
_entity.pdbx_description
1 polymer ?
#
loop_
_entity_poly.entity_id
_entity_poly.type
_entity_poly.pdbx_seq_one_letter_code
_entity_poly.pdbx_strand_id
1 'polypeptide(L)' 'GLRTLSMTTNGIALTRKLPKLKDCGLTSVNISLDTLVPAKFEFLTRRKGHEKVMNSINAAIDLGFNPVK' A
#
# COMPACT_ATOMS: atom_id res chain seq x y z
N GLY A 1 -11.45 -22.70 -8.18
CA GLY A 1 -11.51 -21.66 -7.13
C GLY A 1 -10.73 -20.42 -7.56
N LEU A 2 -10.96 -19.29 -6.89
CA LEU A 2 -10.21 -18.03 -7.09
C LEU A 2 -8.73 -18.24 -6.73
N ARG A 3 -7.83 -17.91 -7.67
CA ARG A 3 -6.37 -18.09 -7.50
C ARG A 3 -5.66 -16.84 -6.97
N THR A 4 -6.26 -15.67 -7.14
CA THR A 4 -5.65 -14.38 -6.79
C THR A 4 -6.74 -13.42 -6.32
N LEU A 5 -6.51 -12.77 -5.19
CA LEU A 5 -7.31 -11.65 -4.69
C LEU A 5 -6.40 -10.44 -4.59
N SER A 6 -6.69 -9.40 -5.39
CA SER A 6 -5.88 -8.18 -5.43
C SER A 6 -6.70 -6.97 -5.02
N MET A 7 -6.05 -5.98 -4.40
CA MET A 7 -6.64 -4.72 -4.00
C MET A 7 -5.80 -3.55 -4.48
N THR A 8 -6.43 -2.45 -4.88
CA THR A 8 -5.75 -1.16 -5.16
C THR A 8 -6.08 -0.17 -4.06
N THR A 9 -5.10 0.59 -3.59
CA THR A 9 -5.26 1.51 -2.46
C THR A 9 -4.27 2.67 -2.54
N ASN A 10 -4.59 3.79 -1.90
CA ASN A 10 -3.65 4.92 -1.73
C ASN A 10 -2.63 4.68 -0.61
N GLY A 11 -2.69 3.54 0.09
CA GLY A 11 -1.68 3.13 1.07
C GLY A 11 -1.67 3.88 2.40
N ILE A 12 -2.37 5.01 2.58
CA ILE A 12 -2.22 5.87 3.77
C ILE A 12 -2.54 5.15 5.10
N ALA A 13 -3.53 4.25 5.08
CA ALA A 13 -3.98 3.50 6.26
C ALA A 13 -3.70 2.00 6.16
N LEU A 14 -2.86 1.59 5.20
CA LEU A 14 -2.72 0.19 4.80
C LEU A 14 -1.86 -0.60 5.81
N THR A 15 -0.79 -0.03 6.35
CA THR A 15 0.13 -0.69 7.31
C THR A 15 -0.61 -1.49 8.39
N ARG A 16 -1.59 -0.86 9.05
CA ARG A 16 -2.38 -1.46 10.15
C ARG A 16 -3.43 -2.48 9.71
N LYS A 17 -3.77 -2.52 8.42
CA LYS A 17 -4.80 -3.43 7.86
C LYS A 17 -4.18 -4.64 7.16
N LEU A 18 -2.94 -4.53 6.69
CA LEU A 18 -2.26 -5.56 5.89
C LEU A 18 -2.27 -6.96 6.52
N PRO A 19 -1.94 -7.15 7.82
CA PRO A 19 -1.94 -8.49 8.41
C PRO A 19 -3.30 -9.17 8.31
N LYS A 20 -4.36 -8.46 8.73
CA LYS A 20 -5.73 -8.98 8.68
C LYS A 20 -6.19 -9.24 7.24
N LEU A 21 -5.81 -8.39 6.29
CA LEU A 21 -6.14 -8.60 4.87
C LEU A 21 -5.47 -9.85 4.31
N LYS A 22 -4.20 -10.08 4.68
CA LYS A 22 -3.45 -11.29 4.30
C LYS A 22 -4.11 -12.54 4.88
N ASP A 23 -4.50 -12.51 6.16
CA ASP A 23 -5.21 -13.62 6.83
C ASP A 23 -6.56 -13.93 6.16
N CYS A 24 -7.23 -12.91 5.62
CA CYS A 24 -8.46 -13.08 4.83
C CYS A 24 -8.22 -13.56 3.38
N GLY A 25 -6.97 -13.83 2.98
CA GLY A 25 -6.65 -14.37 1.66
C GLY A 25 -6.31 -13.32 0.60
N LEU A 26 -6.01 -12.07 0.98
CA LEU A 26 -5.45 -11.09 0.02
C LEU A 26 -4.07 -11.58 -0.43
N THR A 27 -3.88 -11.72 -1.74
CA THR A 27 -2.64 -12.26 -2.32
C THR A 27 -1.76 -11.19 -2.99
N SER A 28 -2.33 -10.04 -3.37
CA SER A 28 -1.62 -8.99 -4.11
C SER A 28 -2.16 -7.60 -3.74
N VAL A 29 -1.31 -6.57 -3.81
CA VAL A 29 -1.70 -5.17 -3.56
C VAL A 29 -1.05 -4.22 -4.57
N ASN A 30 -1.85 -3.26 -5.06
CA ASN A 30 -1.37 -2.14 -5.85
C ASN A 30 -1.50 -0.86 -5.00
N ILE A 31 -0.40 -0.15 -4.75
CA ILE A 31 -0.34 1.04 -3.92
C ILE A 31 -0.10 2.26 -4.81
N SER A 32 -1.12 3.09 -4.99
CA SER A 32 -1.03 4.32 -5.78
C SER A 32 -0.20 5.37 -5.04
N LEU A 33 0.91 5.79 -5.66
CA LEU A 33 1.77 6.87 -5.20
C LEU A 33 2.21 7.73 -6.40
N ASP A 34 1.63 8.93 -6.52
CA ASP A 34 1.85 9.79 -7.70
C ASP A 34 3.26 10.37 -7.79
N THR A 35 4.01 10.38 -6.68
CA THR A 35 5.36 10.92 -6.62
C THR A 35 6.15 10.38 -5.43
N LEU A 36 7.45 10.14 -5.64
CA LEU A 36 8.42 9.78 -4.60
C LEU A 36 9.02 11.01 -3.89
N VAL A 37 8.58 12.22 -4.26
CA VAL A 37 9.07 13.47 -3.66
C VAL A 37 8.05 13.94 -2.61
N PRO A 38 8.37 13.93 -1.30
CA PRO A 38 7.41 14.26 -0.25
C PRO A 38 6.72 15.62 -0.42
N ALA A 39 7.48 16.65 -0.82
CA ALA A 39 6.93 17.99 -1.06
C ALA A 39 5.93 18.02 -2.23
N LYS A 40 6.20 17.26 -3.31
CA LYS A 40 5.26 17.13 -4.43
C LYS A 40 4.02 16.34 -4.02
N PHE A 41 4.17 15.32 -3.16
CA PHE A 41 3.04 14.55 -2.65
C PHE A 41 2.07 15.45 -1.87
N GLU A 42 2.58 16.28 -0.95
CA GLU A 42 1.73 17.20 -0.19
C GLU A 42 1.09 18.24 -1.10
N PHE A 43 1.81 18.74 -2.11
CA PHE A 43 1.27 19.65 -3.11
C PHE A 43 0.11 19.03 -3.93
N LEU A 44 0.29 17.81 -4.43
CA LEU A 44 -0.70 17.10 -5.26
C LEU A 44 -1.93 16.65 -4.46
N THR A 45 -1.70 16.05 -3.29
CA THR A 45 -2.76 15.43 -2.48
C THR A 45 -3.40 16.39 -1.47
N ARG A 46 -2.79 17.56 -1.27
CA ARG A 46 -3.14 18.56 -0.23
C ARG A 46 -3.10 18.01 1.19
N ARG A 47 -2.35 16.93 1.42
CA ARG A 47 -2.29 16.21 2.70
C ARG A 47 -0.87 15.72 2.99
N LYS A 48 -0.50 15.73 4.27
CA LYS A 48 0.68 15.02 4.75
C LYS A 48 0.38 13.52 4.81
N GLY A 49 1.21 12.71 4.17
CA GLY A 49 0.94 11.27 4.07
C GLY A 49 2.01 10.43 3.38
N HIS A 50 2.98 11.04 2.70
CA HIS A 50 4.03 10.36 1.96
C HIS A 50 4.70 9.23 2.77
N GLU A 51 5.22 9.56 3.97
CA GLU A 51 5.84 8.58 4.89
C GLU A 51 4.91 7.42 5.24
N LYS A 52 3.61 7.67 5.41
CA LYS A 52 2.63 6.60 5.72
C LYS A 52 2.45 5.66 4.54
N VAL A 53 2.47 6.18 3.31
CA VAL A 53 2.39 5.35 2.11
C VAL A 53 3.66 4.53 1.95
N MET A 54 4.84 5.13 2.16
CA MET A 54 6.12 4.41 2.14
C MET A 54 6.18 3.29 3.19
N ASN A 55 5.72 3.56 4.41
CA ASN A 55 5.63 2.54 5.46
C ASN A 55 4.67 1.39 5.10
N SER A 56 3.58 1.69 4.39
CA SER A 56 2.67 0.66 3.88
C SER A 56 3.29 -0.19 2.77
N ILE A 57 4.09 0.41 1.89
CA ILE A 57 4.84 -0.33 0.85
C ILE A 57 5.83 -1.28 1.51
N ASN A 58 6.65 -0.77 2.44
CA ASN A 58 7.63 -1.59 3.17
C ASN A 58 6.94 -2.73 3.95
N ALA A 59 5.87 -2.42 4.69
CA ALA A 59 5.13 -3.45 5.43
C ALA A 59 4.51 -4.52 4.52
N ALA A 60 4.07 -4.17 3.31
CA ALA A 60 3.59 -5.15 2.35
C ALA A 60 4.72 -6.08 1.87
N ILE A 61 5.90 -5.53 1.61
CA ILE A 61 7.10 -6.29 1.24
C ILE A 61 7.52 -7.22 2.38
N ASP A 62 7.60 -6.71 3.61
CA ASP A 62 7.98 -7.48 4.81
C ASP A 62 7.00 -8.63 5.10
N LEU A 63 5.70 -8.42 4.80
CA LEU A 63 4.68 -9.46 4.88
C LEU A 63 4.71 -10.43 3.69
N GLY A 64 5.63 -10.29 2.74
CA GLY A 64 5.81 -11.20 1.62
C GLY A 64 4.77 -11.07 0.52
N PHE A 65 4.11 -9.91 0.38
CA PHE A 65 3.33 -9.64 -0.82
C PHE A 65 4.28 -9.55 -2.02
N ASN A 66 4.05 -10.39 -3.03
CA ASN A 66 4.83 -10.38 -4.26
C ASN A 66 3.91 -10.71 -5.46
N PRO A 67 3.68 -9.78 -6.39
CA PRO A 67 4.26 -8.43 -6.46
C PRO A 67 3.52 -7.40 -5.57
N VAL A 68 4.26 -6.37 -5.12
CA VAL A 68 3.71 -5.06 -4.70
C VAL A 68 3.88 -4.11 -5.88
N LYS A 69 2.79 -3.54 -6.39
CA LYS A 69 2.80 -2.67 -7.58
C LYS A 69 2.42 -1.24 -7.23
#